data_AF-A0A925WHK3-F1
#
_entry.id   AF-A0A925WHK3-F1
#
_cell.length_a   1.000
_cell.length_b   1.000
_cell.length_c   1.000
_cell.angle_alpha   90.00
_cell.angle_beta   90.00
_cell.angle_gamma   90.00
#
_symmetry.space_group_name_H-M   'P 1'
#
loop_
_entity.id
_entity.type
_entity.pdbx_description
1 polymer ?
#
loop_
_entity_poly.entity_id
_entity_poly.type
_entity_poly.pdbx_seq_one_letter_code
_entity_poly.pdbx_strand_id
1 'polypeptide(L)'
;MTTIQKTVITATIAILAGVGIYEACQATKMRDQVQTLHQQQTPLAGQIEQLNKALTDATNKLAALSADNERLNRNTAELLKLRSEANLWRSDAKELARLQTGDPNDPAISEALSWRGRVKMLKQHLEQNPGAGIPELQMATTQDWLNAARRELKTEVDYRRAMSGLRNAMESRFANELQSALKNYLDANNKQFPTDLSLLQPYFKAPVDDAILQRYAILPKEQMPNLGMGGKWIISPKSAVDEEFDSRVGIGPDGWGTAGSHAWNDPISSAIKTLDPVMKAYAAKNSGREPTKPAELLPYIETPEQRAAYDKALKFIEASNRYDKE
;
A
#
# COMPACT_ATOMS: atom_id res chain seq x y z
N MET A 1 -119.01 68.12 86.06
CA MET A 1 -118.39 67.75 84.77
C MET A 1 -117.37 68.84 84.46
N THR A 2 -116.04 68.69 84.53
CA THR A 2 -115.08 67.73 83.90
C THR A 2 -115.10 67.72 82.38
N THR A 3 -113.99 67.23 81.81
CA THR A 3 -113.73 66.81 80.41
C THR A 3 -113.08 67.91 79.53
N ILE A 4 -111.75 68.02 79.45
CA ILE A 4 -110.82 67.12 78.72
C ILE A 4 -111.31 66.93 77.29
N GLN A 5 -110.91 67.79 76.34
CA GLN A 5 -111.02 67.43 74.91
C GLN A 5 -110.34 68.32 73.85
N LYS A 6 -109.42 69.25 74.18
CA LYS A 6 -108.66 69.98 73.13
C LYS A 6 -107.16 70.11 73.38
N THR A 7 -106.62 69.18 74.15
CA THR A 7 -105.29 68.61 73.92
C THR A 7 -105.38 67.76 72.64
N VAL A 8 -104.50 67.91 71.65
CA VAL A 8 -103.86 66.82 70.85
C VAL A 8 -103.54 67.11 69.37
N ILE A 9 -104.21 67.98 68.61
CA ILE A 9 -104.03 67.93 67.12
C ILE A 9 -102.86 68.75 66.53
N THR A 10 -102.28 69.73 67.22
CA THR A 10 -101.26 70.60 66.58
C THR A 10 -99.80 70.18 66.80
N ALA A 11 -99.52 69.12 67.56
CA ALA A 11 -98.16 68.71 67.94
C ALA A 11 -97.55 67.57 67.10
N THR A 12 -98.20 67.11 66.02
CA THR A 12 -97.79 65.90 65.29
C THR A 12 -97.05 66.16 63.97
N ILE A 13 -97.00 67.40 63.46
CA ILE A 13 -96.45 67.66 62.11
C ILE A 13 -94.98 68.14 62.11
N ALA A 14 -94.44 68.60 63.25
CA ALA A 14 -93.06 69.11 63.30
C ALA A 14 -91.97 68.05 63.56
N ILE A 15 -92.31 66.83 63.99
CA ILE A 15 -91.31 65.79 64.32
C ILE A 15 -91.15 64.73 63.21
N LEU A 16 -92.07 64.63 62.24
CA LEU A 16 -91.97 63.64 61.16
C LEU A 16 -91.20 64.09 59.91
N ALA A 17 -90.87 65.38 59.75
CA ALA A 17 -90.01 65.86 58.67
C ALA A 17 -88.50 65.81 59.01
N GLY A 18 -88.14 65.75 60.31
CA GLY A 18 -86.75 65.76 60.77
C GLY A 18 -86.06 64.39 60.80
N VAL A 19 -86.82 63.29 60.90
CA VAL A 19 -86.26 61.93 60.97
C VAL A 19 -85.96 61.36 59.57
N GLY A 20 -86.76 61.73 58.56
CA GLY A 20 -86.57 61.24 57.18
C GLY A 20 -85.32 61.78 56.47
N ILE A 21 -84.90 63.02 56.75
CA ILE A 21 -83.74 63.64 56.09
C ILE A 21 -82.42 63.11 56.66
N TYR A 22 -82.38 62.78 57.96
CA TYR A 22 -81.17 62.25 58.59
C TYR A 22 -80.89 60.80 58.18
N GLU A 23 -81.92 59.94 58.13
CA GLU A 23 -81.77 58.57 57.61
C GLU A 23 -81.52 58.53 56.10
N ALA A 24 -82.13 59.44 55.31
CA ALA A 24 -81.87 59.53 53.87
C ALA A 24 -80.44 60.01 53.56
N CYS A 25 -79.91 60.99 54.30
CA CYS A 25 -78.52 61.45 54.15
C CYS A 25 -77.49 60.41 54.66
N GLN A 26 -77.82 59.64 55.70
CA GLN A 26 -76.94 58.59 56.20
C GLN A 26 -76.91 57.39 55.25
N ALA A 27 -78.06 57.04 54.66
CA ALA A 27 -78.18 56.00 53.63
C ALA A 27 -77.52 56.40 52.30
N THR A 28 -77.55 57.67 51.90
CA THR A 28 -76.81 58.13 50.70
C THR A 28 -75.33 58.17 50.94
N LYS A 29 -74.86 58.66 52.10
CA LYS A 29 -73.43 58.67 52.44
C LYS A 29 -72.84 57.25 52.55
N MET A 30 -73.61 56.29 53.08
CA MET A 30 -73.22 54.87 53.06
C MET A 30 -73.27 54.26 51.66
N ARG A 31 -74.27 54.60 50.83
CA ARG A 31 -74.28 54.14 49.43
C ARG A 31 -73.09 54.66 48.64
N ASP A 32 -72.74 55.93 48.80
CA ASP A 32 -71.60 56.53 48.13
C ASP A 32 -70.29 55.88 48.58
N GLN A 33 -70.13 55.59 49.88
CA GLN A 33 -68.99 54.84 50.41
C GLN A 33 -68.94 53.40 49.91
N VAL A 34 -70.07 52.70 49.86
CA VAL A 34 -70.15 51.35 49.30
C VAL A 34 -69.84 51.37 47.80
N GLN A 35 -70.32 52.37 47.06
CA GLN A 35 -70.10 52.49 45.63
C GLN A 35 -68.65 52.88 45.29
N THR A 36 -68.02 53.74 46.09
CA THR A 36 -66.59 54.08 45.95
C THR A 36 -65.68 52.93 46.37
N LEU A 37 -65.99 52.21 47.45
CA LEU A 37 -65.29 50.97 47.82
C LEU A 37 -65.45 49.90 46.74
N HIS A 38 -66.64 49.77 46.16
CA HIS A 38 -66.89 48.82 45.07
C HIS A 38 -66.11 49.21 43.81
N GLN A 39 -66.09 50.50 43.44
CA GLN A 39 -65.26 51.04 42.35
C GLN A 39 -63.76 50.83 42.58
N GLN A 40 -63.28 50.83 43.83
CA GLN A 40 -61.88 50.54 44.16
C GLN A 40 -61.58 49.03 44.20
N GLN A 41 -62.55 48.18 44.56
CA GLN A 41 -62.39 46.73 44.59
C GLN A 41 -62.28 46.11 43.19
N THR A 42 -63.01 46.64 42.19
CA THR A 42 -62.99 46.08 40.83
C THR A 42 -61.59 46.10 40.17
N PRO A 43 -60.84 47.21 40.16
CA PRO A 43 -59.49 47.24 39.58
C PRO A 43 -58.47 46.47 40.43
N LEU A 44 -58.63 46.44 41.76
CA LEU A 44 -57.74 45.70 42.65
C LEU A 44 -57.90 44.17 42.47
N ALA A 45 -59.14 43.70 42.31
CA ALA A 45 -59.43 42.30 41.97
C ALA A 45 -58.82 41.91 40.61
N GLY A 46 -58.91 42.79 39.61
CA GLY A 46 -58.26 42.58 38.30
C GLY A 46 -56.74 42.51 38.38
N GLN A 47 -56.10 43.33 39.24
CA GLN A 47 -54.65 43.24 39.48
C GLN A 47 -54.24 41.94 40.18
N ILE A 48 -55.03 41.47 41.15
CA ILE A 48 -54.80 40.19 41.83
C ILE A 48 -54.93 39.03 40.83
N GLU A 49 -55.93 39.06 39.95
CA GLU A 49 -56.11 38.05 38.90
C GLU A 49 -54.95 38.05 37.89
N GLN A 50 -54.51 39.23 37.45
CA GLN A 50 -53.34 39.36 36.56
C GLN A 50 -52.05 38.87 37.22
N LEU A 51 -51.83 39.21 38.50
CA LEU A 51 -50.67 38.72 39.26
C LEU A 51 -50.73 37.21 39.47
N ASN A 52 -51.89 36.64 39.77
CA ASN A 52 -52.07 35.19 39.88
C ASN A 52 -51.80 34.47 38.56
N LYS A 53 -52.25 35.05 37.44
CA LYS A 53 -51.95 34.54 36.10
C LYS A 53 -50.45 34.60 35.79
N ALA A 54 -49.81 35.74 36.08
CA ALA A 54 -48.37 35.91 35.90
C ALA A 54 -47.55 34.96 36.78
N LEU A 55 -47.97 34.72 38.03
CA LEU A 55 -47.37 33.72 38.91
C LEU A 55 -47.51 32.31 38.33
N THR A 56 -48.71 31.94 37.87
CA THR A 56 -48.94 30.63 37.25
C THR A 56 -48.08 30.44 36.01
N ASP A 57 -48.01 31.45 35.14
CA ASP A 57 -47.17 31.43 33.94
C ASP A 57 -45.68 31.34 34.28
N ALA A 58 -45.22 32.06 35.31
CA ALA A 58 -43.85 32.00 35.79
C ALA A 58 -43.51 30.64 36.40
N THR A 59 -44.41 30.06 37.20
CA THR A 59 -44.27 28.70 37.76
C THR A 59 -44.20 27.65 36.65
N ASN A 60 -45.07 27.75 35.64
CA ASN A 60 -45.05 26.84 34.49
C ASN A 60 -43.74 26.94 33.70
N LYS A 61 -43.24 28.16 33.46
CA LYS A 61 -41.93 28.39 32.81
C LYS A 61 -40.78 27.83 33.64
N LEU A 62 -40.81 28.00 34.96
CA LEU A 62 -39.77 27.46 35.84
C LEU A 62 -39.75 25.93 35.81
N ALA A 63 -40.93 25.29 35.85
CA ALA A 63 -41.05 23.84 35.74
C ALA A 63 -40.55 23.32 34.38
N ALA A 64 -40.83 24.04 33.28
CA ALA A 64 -40.31 23.70 31.96
C ALA A 64 -38.77 23.81 31.91
N LEU A 65 -38.21 24.91 32.43
CA LEU A 65 -36.77 25.11 32.48
C LEU A 65 -36.06 24.10 33.38
N SER A 66 -36.66 23.69 34.51
CA SER A 66 -36.07 22.64 35.36
C SER A 66 -36.06 21.28 34.64
N ALA A 67 -37.15 20.94 33.95
CA ALA A 67 -37.23 19.70 33.16
C ALA A 67 -36.21 19.70 32.00
N ASP A 68 -36.02 20.83 31.33
CA ASP A 68 -35.02 20.98 30.28
C ASP A 68 -33.59 20.89 30.84
N ASN A 69 -33.33 21.46 32.02
CA ASN A 69 -32.03 21.39 32.66
C ASN A 69 -31.68 19.94 33.07
N GLU A 70 -32.64 19.19 33.62
CA GLU A 70 -32.47 17.75 33.87
C GLU A 70 -32.19 16.97 32.58
N ARG A 71 -32.91 17.28 31.50
CA ARG A 71 -32.69 16.64 30.19
C ARG A 71 -31.31 16.97 29.63
N LEU A 72 -30.86 18.22 29.73
CA LEU A 72 -29.52 18.64 29.32
C LEU A 72 -28.44 17.95 30.14
N ASN A 73 -28.63 17.81 31.45
CA ASN A 73 -27.70 17.08 32.31
C ASN A 73 -27.61 15.60 31.93
N ARG A 74 -28.75 14.93 31.65
CA ARG A 74 -28.78 13.55 31.13
C ARG A 74 -28.03 13.44 29.80
N ASN A 75 -28.33 14.32 28.84
CA ASN A 75 -27.66 14.33 27.54
C ASN A 75 -26.15 14.58 27.66
N THR A 76 -25.73 15.45 28.58
CA THR A 76 -24.31 15.74 28.82
C THR A 76 -23.59 14.52 29.38
N ALA A 77 -24.22 13.80 30.31
CA ALA A 77 -23.69 12.54 30.83
C ALA A 77 -23.59 11.46 29.73
N GLU A 78 -24.60 11.34 28.88
CA GLU A 78 -24.58 10.43 27.72
C GLU A 78 -23.48 10.80 26.72
N LEU A 79 -23.28 12.09 26.44
CA LEU A 79 -22.23 12.55 25.52
C LEU A 79 -20.83 12.26 26.08
N LEU A 80 -20.61 12.45 27.38
CA LEU A 80 -19.35 12.07 28.03
C LEU A 80 -19.11 10.56 27.95
N LYS A 81 -20.16 9.75 28.17
CA LYS A 81 -20.08 8.30 28.05
C LYS A 81 -19.73 7.88 26.62
N LEU A 82 -20.45 8.39 25.62
CA LEU A 82 -20.18 8.11 24.20
C LEU A 82 -18.77 8.56 23.78
N ARG A 83 -18.28 9.69 24.31
CA ARG A 83 -16.91 10.14 24.06
C ARG A 83 -15.87 9.19 24.66
N SER A 84 -16.15 8.62 25.84
CA SER A 84 -15.28 7.61 26.45
C SER A 84 -15.26 6.31 25.63
N GLU A 85 -16.42 5.85 25.16
CA GLU A 85 -16.55 4.66 24.31
C GLU A 85 -15.88 4.86 22.95
N ALA A 86 -16.03 6.04 22.33
CA ALA A 86 -15.36 6.37 21.08
C ALA A 86 -13.82 6.42 21.22
N ASN A 87 -13.31 6.85 22.38
CA ASN A 87 -11.88 6.80 22.67
C ASN A 87 -11.41 5.35 22.86
N LEU A 88 -12.19 4.51 23.53
CA LEU A 88 -11.91 3.09 23.70
C LEU A 88 -11.85 2.38 22.35
N TRP A 89 -12.88 2.50 21.51
CA TRP A 89 -12.90 1.87 20.18
C TRP A 89 -11.78 2.35 19.27
N ARG A 90 -11.39 3.62 19.38
CA ARG A 90 -10.23 4.13 18.63
C ARG A 90 -8.91 3.54 19.15
N SER A 91 -8.80 3.27 20.44
CA SER A 91 -7.66 2.53 21.01
C SER A 91 -7.65 1.09 20.54
N ASP A 92 -8.78 0.39 20.66
CA ASP A 92 -8.94 -1.00 20.23
C ASP A 92 -8.66 -1.16 18.73
N ALA A 93 -9.10 -0.22 17.90
CA ALA A 93 -8.82 -0.22 16.46
C ALA A 93 -7.32 -0.03 16.16
N LYS A 94 -6.62 0.81 16.93
CA LYS A 94 -5.15 0.98 16.81
C LYS A 94 -4.40 -0.25 17.29
N GLU A 95 -4.87 -0.88 18.37
CA GLU A 95 -4.31 -2.10 18.90
C GLU A 95 -4.54 -3.29 17.97
N LEU A 96 -5.74 -3.43 17.40
CA LEU A 96 -6.05 -4.37 16.33
C LEU A 96 -5.16 -4.14 15.10
N ALA A 97 -4.96 -2.90 14.67
CA ALA A 97 -4.06 -2.59 13.57
C ALA A 97 -2.61 -3.01 13.91
N ARG A 98 -2.14 -2.73 15.13
CA ARG A 98 -0.85 -3.20 15.64
C ARG A 98 -0.75 -4.72 15.76
N LEU A 99 -1.81 -5.42 16.14
CA LEU A 99 -1.83 -6.88 16.22
C LEU A 99 -1.87 -7.51 14.82
N GLN A 100 -2.54 -6.86 13.85
CA GLN A 100 -2.63 -7.31 12.46
C GLN A 100 -1.33 -7.08 11.67
N THR A 101 -0.63 -5.96 11.90
CA THR A 101 0.65 -5.67 11.24
C THR A 101 1.86 -6.09 12.07
N GLY A 102 1.64 -6.52 13.31
CA GLY A 102 2.61 -6.66 14.40
C GLY A 102 3.31 -5.35 14.79
N ASP A 103 4.24 -5.42 15.74
CA ASP A 103 5.05 -4.28 16.17
C ASP A 103 5.95 -3.84 15.00
N PRO A 104 5.92 -2.58 14.54
CA PRO A 104 6.87 -2.08 13.56
C PRO A 104 8.34 -2.20 14.02
N ASN A 105 8.59 -2.33 15.32
CA ASN A 105 9.91 -2.62 15.90
C ASN A 105 10.26 -4.11 15.88
N ASP A 106 9.32 -4.99 15.52
CA ASP A 106 9.62 -6.40 15.25
C ASP A 106 10.56 -6.46 14.03
N PRO A 107 11.76 -7.06 14.18
CA PRO A 107 12.72 -7.19 13.09
C PRO A 107 12.13 -7.83 11.82
N ALA A 108 11.21 -8.79 11.96
CA ALA A 108 10.62 -9.49 10.81
C ALA A 108 9.66 -8.58 10.01
N ILE A 109 8.88 -7.75 10.71
CA ILE A 109 7.93 -6.81 10.08
C ILE A 109 8.69 -5.64 9.46
N SER A 110 9.69 -5.12 10.15
CA SER A 110 10.59 -4.10 9.62
C SER A 110 11.28 -4.57 8.33
N GLU A 111 11.79 -5.82 8.32
CA GLU A 111 12.42 -6.39 7.13
C GLU A 111 11.41 -6.61 6.00
N ALA A 112 10.19 -7.09 6.28
CA ALA A 112 9.15 -7.24 5.27
C ALA A 112 8.75 -5.88 4.63
N LEU A 113 8.65 -4.82 5.43
CA LEU A 113 8.40 -3.46 4.93
C LEU A 113 9.58 -2.93 4.10
N SER A 114 10.81 -3.23 4.51
CA SER A 114 12.04 -2.94 3.76
C SER A 114 12.06 -3.65 2.39
N TRP A 115 11.69 -4.94 2.34
CA TRP A 115 11.59 -5.70 1.09
C TRP A 115 10.55 -5.08 0.16
N ARG A 116 9.38 -4.70 0.68
CA ARG A 116 8.35 -3.99 -0.10
C ARG A 116 8.88 -2.67 -0.67
N GLY A 117 9.63 -1.91 0.12
CA GLY A 117 10.28 -0.67 -0.32
C GLY A 117 11.28 -0.91 -1.46
N ARG A 118 12.14 -1.92 -1.30
CA ARG A 118 13.13 -2.31 -2.32
C ARG A 118 12.49 -2.83 -3.61
N VAL A 119 11.40 -3.58 -3.53
CA VAL A 119 10.62 -3.96 -4.73
C VAL A 119 10.13 -2.72 -5.49
N LYS A 120 9.63 -1.71 -4.78
CA LYS A 120 9.21 -0.45 -5.41
C LYS A 120 10.38 0.25 -6.10
N MET A 121 11.54 0.32 -5.44
CA MET A 121 12.77 0.91 -6.01
C MET A 121 13.22 0.15 -7.27
N LEU A 122 13.23 -1.19 -7.23
CA LEU A 122 13.63 -2.03 -8.36
C LEU A 122 12.68 -1.84 -9.57
N LYS A 123 11.37 -1.79 -9.34
CA LYS A 123 10.39 -1.50 -10.40
C LYS A 123 10.55 -0.11 -10.99
N GLN A 124 10.75 0.91 -10.15
CA GLN A 124 11.01 2.27 -10.60
C GLN A 124 12.30 2.36 -11.43
N HIS A 125 13.36 1.64 -11.03
CA HIS A 125 14.59 1.56 -11.79
C HIS A 125 14.36 0.92 -13.17
N LEU A 126 13.55 -0.15 -13.26
CA LEU A 126 13.17 -0.77 -14.53
C LEU A 126 12.34 0.18 -15.42
N GLU A 127 11.44 0.97 -14.85
CA GLU A 127 10.68 1.99 -15.59
C GLU A 127 11.60 3.07 -16.18
N GLN A 128 12.66 3.44 -15.45
CA GLN A 128 13.66 4.41 -15.90
C GLN A 128 14.64 3.81 -16.92
N ASN A 129 14.90 2.50 -16.83
CA ASN A 129 15.79 1.75 -17.71
C ASN A 129 15.06 0.53 -18.33
N PRO A 130 14.12 0.72 -19.27
CA PRO A 130 13.33 -0.39 -19.83
C PRO A 130 14.18 -1.48 -20.49
N GLY A 131 15.35 -1.11 -21.02
CA GLY A 131 16.31 -2.06 -21.61
C GLY A 131 16.93 -3.06 -20.61
N ALA A 132 16.80 -2.82 -19.31
CA ALA A 132 17.18 -3.79 -18.27
C ALA A 132 16.16 -4.93 -18.13
N GLY A 133 14.98 -4.80 -18.74
CA GLY A 133 13.92 -5.79 -18.71
C GLY A 133 14.07 -6.87 -19.76
N ILE A 134 13.25 -7.91 -19.62
CA ILE A 134 13.09 -8.96 -20.63
C ILE A 134 11.60 -9.30 -20.80
N PRO A 135 11.16 -9.81 -21.97
CA PRO A 135 9.77 -10.21 -22.17
C PRO A 135 9.24 -11.20 -21.14
N GLU A 136 10.07 -12.12 -20.64
CA GLU A 136 9.69 -13.12 -19.62
C GLU A 136 9.34 -12.49 -18.26
N LEU A 137 9.71 -11.23 -18.00
CA LEU A 137 9.29 -10.51 -16.78
C LEU A 137 7.78 -10.35 -16.68
N GLN A 138 7.04 -10.47 -17.79
CA GLN A 138 5.57 -10.47 -17.76
C GLN A 138 5.01 -11.63 -16.92
N MET A 139 5.79 -12.69 -16.71
CA MET A 139 5.45 -13.87 -15.89
C MET A 139 5.90 -13.73 -14.43
N ALA A 140 6.56 -12.63 -14.06
CA ALA A 140 7.14 -12.44 -12.73
C ALA A 140 6.05 -12.24 -11.68
N THR A 141 6.06 -13.09 -10.64
CA THR A 141 5.14 -13.00 -9.51
C THR A 141 5.65 -12.00 -8.46
N THR A 142 4.79 -11.60 -7.52
CA THR A 142 5.21 -10.79 -6.37
C THR A 142 6.35 -11.44 -5.59
N GLN A 143 6.37 -12.76 -5.46
CA GLN A 143 7.44 -13.49 -4.78
C GLN A 143 8.78 -13.38 -5.54
N ASP A 144 8.76 -13.42 -6.86
CA ASP A 144 9.98 -13.27 -7.68
C ASP A 144 10.59 -11.87 -7.49
N TRP A 145 9.74 -10.83 -7.49
CA TRP A 145 10.16 -9.46 -7.20
C TRP A 145 10.73 -9.32 -5.77
N LEU A 146 10.07 -9.91 -4.77
CA LEU A 146 10.54 -9.89 -3.38
C LEU A 146 11.89 -10.60 -3.22
N ASN A 147 12.07 -11.76 -3.88
CA ASN A 147 13.32 -12.49 -3.87
C ASN A 147 14.46 -11.70 -4.52
N ALA A 148 14.19 -11.02 -5.64
CA ALA A 148 15.16 -10.14 -6.29
C ALA A 148 15.55 -8.94 -5.39
N ALA A 149 14.60 -8.45 -4.59
CA ALA A 149 14.78 -7.35 -3.65
C ALA A 149 15.35 -7.78 -2.27
N ARG A 150 15.75 -9.04 -2.10
CA ARG A 150 16.22 -9.59 -0.81
C ARG A 150 17.50 -8.93 -0.29
N ARG A 151 18.38 -8.45 -1.17
CA ARG A 151 19.60 -7.70 -0.82
C ARG A 151 19.35 -6.19 -0.86
N GLU A 152 20.22 -5.42 -0.23
CA GLU A 152 20.12 -3.96 -0.26
C GLU A 152 20.30 -3.43 -1.69
N LEU A 153 19.64 -2.30 -2.02
CA LEU A 153 19.70 -1.65 -3.32
C LEU A 153 20.23 -0.23 -3.15
N LYS A 154 21.55 -0.09 -2.93
CA LYS A 154 22.19 1.20 -2.64
C LYS A 154 22.95 1.77 -3.83
N THR A 155 23.49 0.89 -4.67
CA THR A 155 24.34 1.23 -5.81
C THR A 155 23.76 0.69 -7.11
N GLU A 156 24.22 1.23 -8.24
CA GLU A 156 23.85 0.73 -9.57
C GLU A 156 24.17 -0.77 -9.73
N VAL A 157 25.29 -1.23 -9.16
CA VAL A 157 25.69 -2.64 -9.17
C VAL A 157 24.67 -3.52 -8.43
N ASP A 158 24.09 -3.01 -7.34
CA ASP A 158 23.05 -3.74 -6.60
C ASP A 158 21.78 -3.91 -7.43
N TYR A 159 21.36 -2.86 -8.15
CA TYR A 159 20.22 -2.92 -9.07
C TYR A 159 20.47 -3.91 -10.21
N ARG A 160 21.64 -3.86 -10.83
CA ARG A 160 22.05 -4.80 -11.89
C ARG A 160 22.02 -6.24 -11.42
N ARG A 161 22.56 -6.53 -10.24
CA ARG A 161 22.54 -7.87 -9.61
C ARG A 161 21.12 -8.34 -9.30
N ALA A 162 20.28 -7.48 -8.72
CA ALA A 162 18.89 -7.81 -8.41
C ALA A 162 18.09 -8.10 -9.69
N MET A 163 18.24 -7.27 -10.71
CA MET A 163 17.62 -7.49 -12.02
C MET A 163 18.13 -8.75 -12.70
N SER A 164 19.43 -9.04 -12.63
CA SER A 164 20.01 -10.27 -13.17
C SER A 164 19.43 -11.51 -12.49
N GLY A 165 19.31 -11.50 -11.16
CA GLY A 165 18.64 -12.57 -10.41
C GLY A 165 17.18 -12.76 -10.83
N LEU A 166 16.45 -11.66 -11.04
CA LEU A 166 15.06 -11.71 -11.52
C LEU A 166 14.96 -12.29 -12.94
N ARG A 167 15.82 -11.84 -13.86
CA ARG A 167 15.89 -12.37 -15.24
C ARG A 167 16.21 -13.85 -15.24
N ASN A 168 17.22 -14.28 -14.48
CA ASN A 168 17.59 -15.69 -14.35
C ASN A 168 16.42 -16.55 -13.83
N ALA A 169 15.67 -16.07 -12.83
CA ALA A 169 14.52 -16.79 -12.32
C ALA A 169 13.43 -16.98 -13.38
N MET A 170 13.15 -15.94 -14.17
CA MET A 170 12.16 -16.00 -15.25
C MET A 170 12.63 -16.88 -16.41
N GLU A 171 13.88 -16.75 -16.82
CA GLU A 171 14.50 -17.60 -17.85
C GLU A 171 14.51 -19.07 -17.43
N SER A 172 14.80 -19.37 -16.16
CA SER A 172 14.76 -20.74 -15.63
C SER A 172 13.36 -21.33 -15.68
N ARG A 173 12.34 -20.55 -15.32
CA ARG A 173 10.94 -20.98 -15.42
C ARG A 173 10.56 -21.25 -16.87
N PHE A 174 10.87 -20.31 -17.76
CA PHE A 174 10.60 -20.46 -19.18
C PHE A 174 11.38 -21.64 -19.80
N ALA A 175 12.63 -21.86 -19.39
CA ALA A 175 13.45 -22.99 -19.85
C ALA A 175 12.81 -24.34 -19.53
N ASN A 176 12.16 -24.49 -18.38
CA ASN A 176 11.39 -25.70 -18.06
C ASN A 176 10.23 -25.91 -19.05
N GLU A 177 9.47 -24.85 -19.35
CA GLU A 177 8.34 -24.91 -20.28
C GLU A 177 8.80 -25.22 -21.70
N LEU A 178 9.84 -24.53 -22.15
CA LEU A 178 10.45 -24.70 -23.47
C LEU A 178 11.10 -26.07 -23.63
N GLN A 179 11.76 -26.61 -22.60
CA GLN A 179 12.32 -27.97 -22.63
C GLN A 179 11.22 -29.01 -22.74
N SER A 180 10.12 -28.84 -22.00
CA SER A 180 8.96 -29.74 -22.11
C SER A 180 8.35 -29.69 -23.51
N ALA A 181 8.20 -28.51 -24.11
CA ALA A 181 7.69 -28.35 -25.47
C ALA A 181 8.64 -28.96 -26.51
N LEU A 182 9.95 -28.73 -26.36
CA LEU A 182 10.99 -29.33 -27.19
C LEU A 182 10.93 -30.86 -27.15
N LYS A 183 10.83 -31.45 -25.96
CA LYS A 183 10.73 -32.91 -25.80
C LYS A 183 9.51 -33.47 -26.54
N ASN A 184 8.34 -32.86 -26.38
CA ASN A 184 7.12 -33.29 -27.06
C ASN A 184 7.23 -33.15 -28.59
N TYR A 185 7.85 -32.07 -29.07
CA TYR A 185 8.15 -31.89 -30.49
C TYR A 185 9.06 -33.01 -31.00
N LEU A 186 10.15 -33.31 -30.30
CA LEU A 186 11.09 -34.37 -30.68
C LEU A 186 10.41 -35.74 -30.73
N ASP A 187 9.53 -36.03 -29.78
CA ASP A 187 8.74 -37.28 -29.75
C ASP A 187 7.81 -37.41 -30.97
N ALA A 188 7.23 -36.29 -31.42
CA ALA A 188 6.35 -36.26 -32.59
C ALA A 188 7.10 -36.21 -33.95
N ASN A 189 8.35 -35.76 -33.97
CA ASN A 189 9.09 -35.44 -35.21
C ASN A 189 10.35 -36.30 -35.39
N ASN A 190 10.28 -37.61 -35.08
CA ASN A 190 11.38 -38.57 -35.28
C ASN A 190 12.71 -38.12 -34.65
N LYS A 191 12.66 -37.43 -33.50
CA LYS A 191 13.82 -36.86 -32.79
C LYS A 191 14.61 -35.82 -33.60
N GLN A 192 14.03 -35.28 -34.67
CA GLN A 192 14.64 -34.17 -35.42
C GLN A 192 14.50 -32.87 -34.62
N PHE A 193 15.61 -32.17 -34.42
CA PHE A 193 15.60 -30.88 -33.74
C PHE A 193 14.80 -29.85 -34.58
N PRO A 194 14.01 -28.95 -33.96
CA PRO A 194 13.29 -27.93 -34.71
C PRO A 194 14.26 -27.08 -35.55
N THR A 195 13.82 -26.65 -36.73
CA THR A 195 14.56 -25.68 -37.55
C THR A 195 14.19 -24.23 -37.20
N ASP A 196 13.03 -24.05 -36.56
CA ASP A 196 12.50 -22.77 -36.10
C ASP A 196 11.78 -22.96 -34.77
N LEU A 197 11.88 -21.98 -33.86
CA LEU A 197 11.29 -22.06 -32.52
C LEU A 197 9.76 -21.90 -32.53
N SER A 198 9.18 -21.27 -33.55
CA SER A 198 7.72 -21.16 -33.71
C SER A 198 7.05 -22.53 -33.84
N LEU A 199 7.78 -23.55 -34.34
CA LEU A 199 7.29 -24.93 -34.43
C LEU A 199 6.99 -25.55 -33.05
N LEU A 200 7.52 -24.97 -31.97
CA LEU A 200 7.27 -25.41 -30.61
C LEU A 200 5.96 -24.85 -30.03
N GLN A 201 5.38 -23.79 -30.62
CA GLN A 201 4.13 -23.16 -30.14
C GLN A 201 3.01 -24.18 -29.83
N PRO A 202 2.68 -25.15 -30.71
CA PRO A 202 1.62 -26.13 -30.46
C PRO A 202 1.91 -27.11 -29.31
N TYR A 203 3.16 -27.18 -28.84
CA TYR A 203 3.62 -28.13 -27.83
C TYR A 203 3.73 -27.53 -26.43
N PHE A 204 3.52 -26.22 -26.29
CA PHE A 204 3.39 -25.58 -24.98
C PHE A 204 2.03 -25.86 -24.35
N LYS A 205 1.99 -25.88 -23.01
CA LYS A 205 0.74 -26.04 -22.25
C LYS A 205 -0.18 -24.81 -22.35
N ALA A 206 0.42 -23.64 -22.57
CA ALA A 206 -0.27 -22.37 -22.79
C ALA A 206 0.45 -21.62 -23.91
N PRO A 207 -0.26 -20.78 -24.70
CA PRO A 207 0.38 -19.97 -25.73
C PRO A 207 1.49 -19.10 -25.13
N VAL A 208 2.66 -19.13 -25.75
CA VAL A 208 3.80 -18.29 -25.37
C VAL A 208 3.82 -17.07 -26.27
N ASP A 209 4.16 -15.91 -25.71
CA ASP A 209 4.35 -14.69 -26.49
C ASP A 209 5.52 -14.86 -27.46
N ASP A 210 5.30 -14.54 -28.74
CA ASP A 210 6.34 -14.60 -29.76
C ASP A 210 7.55 -13.72 -29.41
N ALA A 211 7.36 -12.62 -28.66
CA ALA A 211 8.46 -11.79 -28.17
C ALA A 211 9.43 -12.56 -27.25
N ILE A 212 8.93 -13.53 -26.48
CA ILE A 212 9.76 -14.41 -25.67
C ILE A 212 10.55 -15.35 -26.59
N LEU A 213 9.88 -16.04 -27.52
CA LEU A 213 10.55 -17.00 -28.43
C LEU A 213 11.58 -16.34 -29.34
N GLN A 214 11.29 -15.15 -29.86
CA GLN A 214 12.20 -14.37 -30.70
C GLN A 214 13.51 -13.99 -30.00
N ARG A 215 13.56 -14.05 -28.68
CA ARG A 215 14.76 -13.79 -27.89
C ARG A 215 15.73 -14.97 -27.87
N TYR A 216 15.28 -16.16 -28.28
CA TYR A 216 16.08 -17.39 -28.30
C TYR A 216 16.51 -17.75 -29.73
N ALA A 217 17.58 -18.53 -29.81
CA ALA A 217 18.09 -19.08 -31.05
C ALA A 217 18.50 -20.54 -30.86
N ILE A 218 18.48 -21.28 -31.97
CA ILE A 218 19.01 -22.64 -32.05
C ILE A 218 20.49 -22.53 -32.40
N LEU A 219 21.35 -23.05 -31.53
CA LEU A 219 22.79 -22.89 -31.57
C LEU A 219 23.46 -24.27 -31.53
N PRO A 220 24.63 -24.43 -32.16
CA PRO A 220 25.41 -25.65 -32.04
C PRO A 220 25.91 -25.80 -30.59
N LYS A 221 25.92 -27.03 -30.07
CA LYS A 221 26.30 -27.28 -28.66
C LYS A 221 27.71 -26.75 -28.33
N GLU A 222 28.58 -26.64 -29.33
CA GLU A 222 29.95 -26.17 -29.21
C GLU A 222 30.06 -24.73 -28.68
N GLN A 223 28.98 -23.95 -28.73
CA GLN A 223 28.94 -22.63 -28.08
C GLN A 223 28.84 -22.71 -26.55
N MET A 224 28.43 -23.86 -26.01
CA MET A 224 28.32 -24.10 -24.57
C MET A 224 28.86 -25.51 -24.26
N PRO A 225 30.16 -25.77 -24.48
CA PRO A 225 30.73 -27.12 -24.47
C PRO A 225 30.63 -27.81 -23.10
N ASN A 226 30.58 -27.02 -22.03
CA ASN A 226 30.46 -27.52 -20.65
C ASN A 226 29.01 -27.84 -20.25
N LEU A 227 28.03 -27.54 -21.12
CA LEU A 227 26.61 -27.73 -20.83
C LEU A 227 26.13 -29.02 -21.52
N GLY A 228 26.10 -30.12 -20.76
CA GLY A 228 25.68 -31.44 -21.25
C GLY A 228 24.17 -31.60 -21.40
N MET A 229 23.56 -30.95 -22.40
CA MET A 229 22.09 -30.93 -22.59
C MET A 229 21.57 -31.90 -23.65
N GLY A 230 22.41 -32.83 -24.11
CA GLY A 230 22.07 -33.80 -25.13
C GLY A 230 22.09 -33.24 -26.56
N GLY A 231 22.19 -34.13 -27.54
CA GLY A 231 22.12 -33.77 -28.96
C GLY A 231 23.29 -32.92 -29.48
N LYS A 232 23.12 -32.37 -30.69
CA LYS A 232 24.08 -31.48 -31.37
C LYS A 232 23.70 -30.01 -31.30
N TRP A 233 22.46 -29.73 -30.93
CA TRP A 233 21.85 -28.40 -30.94
C TRP A 233 21.29 -28.07 -29.57
N ILE A 234 21.37 -26.80 -29.20
CA ILE A 234 20.84 -26.24 -27.96
C ILE A 234 20.05 -24.98 -28.28
N ILE A 235 19.02 -24.68 -27.50
CA ILE A 235 18.28 -23.42 -27.55
C ILE A 235 18.80 -22.54 -26.41
N SER A 236 19.17 -21.31 -26.73
CA SER A 236 19.73 -20.35 -25.77
C SER A 236 19.33 -18.92 -26.17
N PRO A 237 19.23 -17.95 -25.24
CA PRO A 237 18.95 -16.58 -25.62
C PRO A 237 20.07 -16.02 -26.52
N LYS A 238 19.72 -15.05 -27.38
CA LYS A 238 20.62 -14.49 -28.40
C LYS A 238 21.73 -13.63 -27.81
N SER A 239 21.46 -12.97 -26.69
CA SER A 239 22.38 -12.08 -25.99
C SER A 239 21.98 -11.93 -24.53
N ALA A 240 22.92 -11.53 -23.68
CA ALA A 240 22.62 -11.06 -22.33
C ALA A 240 22.04 -9.64 -22.37
N VAL A 241 21.26 -9.30 -21.36
CA VAL A 241 20.96 -7.89 -21.04
C VAL A 241 22.12 -7.29 -20.26
N ASP A 242 22.72 -8.08 -19.38
CA ASP A 242 23.88 -7.73 -18.59
C ASP A 242 24.95 -8.82 -18.68
N GLU A 243 25.94 -8.65 -19.56
CA GLU A 243 26.99 -9.65 -19.79
C GLU A 243 27.91 -9.93 -18.58
N GLU A 244 27.88 -9.06 -17.57
CA GLU A 244 28.69 -9.22 -16.35
C GLU A 244 27.99 -10.12 -15.34
N PHE A 245 26.67 -9.97 -15.18
CA PHE A 245 25.89 -10.64 -14.15
C PHE A 245 24.99 -11.77 -14.67
N ASP A 246 24.46 -11.66 -15.89
CA ASP A 246 23.49 -12.62 -16.41
C ASP A 246 24.16 -13.94 -16.73
N SER A 247 23.63 -15.02 -16.18
CA SER A 247 23.96 -16.38 -16.60
C SER A 247 23.46 -16.67 -18.02
N ARG A 248 24.05 -17.64 -18.70
CA ARG A 248 23.52 -18.13 -19.98
C ARG A 248 22.80 -19.46 -19.79
N VAL A 249 21.51 -19.50 -20.09
CA VAL A 249 20.73 -20.76 -20.12
C VAL A 249 20.93 -21.49 -21.45
N GLY A 250 21.03 -22.82 -21.39
CA GLY A 250 21.01 -23.69 -22.55
C GLY A 250 20.03 -24.85 -22.36
N ILE A 251 19.22 -25.10 -23.39
CA ILE A 251 18.11 -26.05 -23.37
C ILE A 251 18.33 -27.04 -24.51
N GLY A 252 18.35 -28.34 -24.20
CA GLY A 252 18.53 -29.40 -25.17
C GLY A 252 17.55 -30.55 -24.97
N PRO A 253 17.69 -31.64 -25.74
CA PRO A 253 16.80 -32.79 -25.70
C PRO A 253 16.70 -33.45 -24.31
N ASP A 254 17.83 -33.50 -23.59
CA ASP A 254 17.93 -34.26 -22.34
C ASP A 254 17.62 -33.40 -21.09
N GLY A 255 17.54 -32.08 -21.25
CA GLY A 255 17.28 -31.16 -20.15
C GLY A 255 17.67 -29.72 -20.45
N TRP A 256 17.76 -28.91 -19.41
CA TRP A 256 18.27 -27.55 -19.49
C TRP A 256 19.16 -27.25 -18.29
N GLY A 257 20.01 -26.23 -18.42
CA GLY A 257 20.83 -25.75 -17.32
C GLY A 257 21.44 -24.39 -17.63
N THR A 258 22.20 -23.87 -16.67
CA THR A 258 22.81 -22.54 -16.75
C THR A 258 24.33 -22.64 -16.68
N ALA A 259 24.99 -21.78 -17.44
CA ALA A 259 26.40 -21.46 -17.28
C ALA A 259 26.53 -20.03 -16.74
N GLY A 260 27.64 -19.72 -16.07
CA GLY A 260 27.90 -18.37 -15.56
C GLY A 260 27.96 -17.31 -16.66
N SER A 261 28.10 -16.04 -16.28
CA SER A 261 28.11 -14.91 -17.22
C SER A 261 29.23 -14.97 -18.27
N HIS A 262 30.32 -15.66 -17.93
CA HIS A 262 31.41 -16.03 -18.84
C HIS A 262 31.00 -16.96 -20.01
N ALA A 263 29.74 -17.36 -20.12
CA ALA A 263 29.24 -18.14 -21.25
C ALA A 263 28.60 -17.27 -22.34
N TRP A 264 28.32 -15.99 -22.06
CA TRP A 264 27.79 -15.02 -23.04
C TRP A 264 28.88 -14.51 -23.95
N ASN A 265 29.91 -13.98 -23.32
CA ASN A 265 31.20 -13.84 -23.91
C ASN A 265 31.94 -15.06 -23.44
N ASP A 266 32.42 -15.91 -24.34
CA ASP A 266 33.46 -16.87 -24.02
C ASP A 266 34.83 -16.27 -24.37
N PRO A 267 35.32 -15.20 -23.68
CA PRO A 267 36.64 -14.65 -23.94
C PRO A 267 37.69 -15.68 -23.69
N ILE A 268 37.51 -16.59 -22.73
CA ILE A 268 38.54 -17.57 -22.42
C ILE A 268 38.65 -18.59 -23.53
N SER A 269 37.59 -19.26 -24.00
CA SER A 269 37.72 -20.22 -25.10
C SER A 269 38.04 -19.53 -26.42
N SER A 270 37.48 -18.35 -26.70
CA SER A 270 37.83 -17.61 -27.91
C SER A 270 39.26 -17.05 -27.87
N ALA A 271 39.72 -16.53 -26.72
CA ALA A 271 41.10 -16.07 -26.55
C ALA A 271 42.05 -17.25 -26.48
N ILE A 272 41.75 -18.34 -25.78
CA ILE A 272 42.53 -19.60 -25.78
C ILE A 272 42.63 -20.13 -27.20
N LYS A 273 41.55 -20.13 -27.99
CA LYS A 273 41.59 -20.53 -29.40
C LYS A 273 42.44 -19.58 -30.24
N THR A 274 42.36 -18.28 -29.99
CA THR A 274 43.17 -17.27 -30.69
C THR A 274 44.65 -17.31 -30.26
N LEU A 275 44.91 -17.68 -29.00
CA LEU A 275 46.23 -17.80 -28.38
C LEU A 275 46.80 -19.23 -28.46
N ASP A 276 46.07 -20.22 -28.99
CA ASP A 276 46.56 -21.59 -29.16
C ASP A 276 47.87 -21.64 -29.96
N PRO A 277 48.04 -20.86 -31.05
CA PRO A 277 49.34 -20.76 -31.72
C PRO A 277 50.43 -20.14 -30.84
N VAL A 278 50.09 -19.14 -30.02
CA VAL A 278 51.02 -18.46 -29.10
C VAL A 278 51.49 -19.42 -28.00
N MET A 279 50.58 -20.22 -27.42
CA MET A 279 50.89 -21.24 -26.43
C MET A 279 51.74 -22.37 -27.01
N LYS A 280 51.46 -22.80 -28.25
CA LYS A 280 52.30 -23.77 -28.97
C LYS A 280 53.70 -23.23 -29.23
N ALA A 281 53.83 -21.96 -29.61
CA ALA A 281 55.12 -21.31 -29.82
C ALA A 281 55.94 -21.20 -28.52
N TYR A 282 55.27 -20.87 -27.39
CA TYR A 282 55.89 -20.91 -26.06
C TYR A 282 56.36 -22.33 -25.71
N ALA A 283 55.47 -23.32 -25.82
CA ALA A 283 55.77 -24.71 -25.48
C ALA A 283 56.93 -25.26 -26.32
N ALA A 284 57.00 -24.93 -27.61
CA ALA A 284 58.10 -25.34 -28.48
C ALA A 284 59.47 -24.81 -28.03
N LYS A 285 59.53 -23.60 -27.44
CA LYS A 285 60.77 -23.02 -26.90
C LYS A 285 61.04 -23.35 -25.43
N ASN A 286 60.07 -23.94 -24.73
CA ASN A 286 60.14 -24.24 -23.30
C ASN A 286 59.94 -25.74 -23.00
N SER A 287 60.42 -26.61 -23.88
CA SER A 287 60.42 -28.07 -23.70
C SER A 287 59.03 -28.66 -23.41
N GLY A 288 57.99 -28.12 -24.05
CA GLY A 288 56.60 -28.56 -23.89
C GLY A 288 55.92 -28.10 -22.61
N ARG A 289 56.55 -27.22 -21.81
CA ARG A 289 55.93 -26.69 -20.59
C ARG A 289 54.83 -25.68 -20.92
N GLU A 290 53.80 -25.69 -20.09
CA GLU A 290 52.76 -24.65 -20.09
C GLU A 290 53.24 -23.40 -19.37
N PRO A 291 52.80 -22.20 -19.80
CA PRO A 291 53.13 -20.94 -19.13
C PRO A 291 52.52 -20.91 -17.73
N THR A 292 53.29 -20.47 -16.74
CA THR A 292 52.84 -20.34 -15.34
C THR A 292 52.39 -18.93 -15.00
N LYS A 293 52.73 -17.96 -15.86
CA LYS A 293 52.33 -16.55 -15.73
C LYS A 293 51.89 -16.01 -17.10
N PRO A 294 50.81 -15.19 -17.17
CA PRO A 294 50.38 -14.58 -18.43
C PRO A 294 51.52 -13.84 -19.16
N ALA A 295 52.37 -13.12 -18.42
CA ALA A 295 53.49 -12.34 -18.99
C ALA A 295 54.49 -13.17 -19.82
N GLU A 296 54.55 -14.48 -19.61
CA GLU A 296 55.45 -15.39 -20.35
C GLU A 296 55.04 -15.56 -21.82
N LEU A 297 53.79 -15.25 -22.16
CA LEU A 297 53.26 -15.32 -23.52
C LEU A 297 53.51 -14.05 -24.35
N LEU A 298 53.83 -12.91 -23.71
CA LEU A 298 54.05 -11.63 -24.39
C LEU A 298 55.08 -11.70 -25.54
N PRO A 299 56.22 -12.42 -25.43
CA PRO A 299 57.20 -12.50 -26.51
C PRO A 299 56.75 -13.33 -27.72
N TYR A 300 55.63 -14.04 -27.61
CA TYR A 300 55.12 -14.98 -28.62
C TYR A 300 53.85 -14.47 -29.33
N ILE A 301 53.39 -13.27 -28.98
CA ILE A 301 52.25 -12.61 -29.61
C ILE A 301 52.73 -11.90 -30.87
N GLU A 302 52.19 -12.29 -32.02
CA GLU A 302 52.65 -11.82 -33.34
C GLU A 302 51.61 -10.96 -34.06
N THR A 303 50.34 -11.03 -33.66
CA THR A 303 49.22 -10.33 -34.33
C THR A 303 48.45 -9.41 -33.39
N PRO A 304 47.84 -8.32 -33.92
CA PRO A 304 46.92 -7.46 -33.16
C PRO A 304 45.75 -8.24 -32.54
N GLU A 305 45.24 -9.26 -33.24
CA GLU A 305 44.16 -10.12 -32.78
C GLU A 305 44.58 -10.97 -31.57
N GLN A 306 45.79 -11.54 -31.60
CA GLN A 306 46.37 -12.23 -30.44
C GLN A 306 46.62 -11.27 -29.28
N ARG A 307 47.04 -10.02 -29.56
CA ARG A 307 47.23 -9.02 -28.51
C ARG A 307 45.92 -8.64 -27.83
N ALA A 308 44.86 -8.40 -28.61
CA ALA A 308 43.53 -8.13 -28.08
C ALA A 308 42.98 -9.31 -27.28
N ALA A 309 43.19 -10.54 -27.75
CA ALA A 309 42.83 -11.77 -27.03
C ALA A 309 43.57 -11.91 -25.69
N TYR A 310 44.88 -11.63 -25.68
CA TYR A 310 45.71 -11.63 -24.47
C TYR A 310 45.22 -10.59 -23.43
N ASP A 311 44.99 -9.35 -23.86
CA ASP A 311 44.53 -8.28 -22.96
C ASP A 311 43.12 -8.58 -22.40
N LYS A 312 42.25 -9.21 -23.20
CA LYS A 312 40.90 -9.65 -22.79
C LYS A 312 40.96 -10.78 -21.76
N ALA A 313 41.86 -11.76 -21.95
CA ALA A 313 42.06 -12.86 -21.01
C ALA A 313 42.64 -12.36 -19.67
N LEU A 314 43.58 -11.42 -19.70
CA LEU A 314 44.18 -10.84 -18.49
C LEU A 314 43.14 -10.11 -17.63
N LYS A 315 42.30 -9.28 -18.24
CA LYS A 315 41.19 -8.59 -17.54
C LYS A 315 40.23 -9.57 -16.87
N PHE A 316 39.95 -10.70 -17.51
CA PHE A 316 39.08 -11.73 -16.95
C PHE A 316 39.70 -12.41 -15.72
N ILE A 317 40.99 -12.76 -15.78
CA ILE A 317 41.73 -13.35 -14.64
C ILE A 317 41.77 -12.37 -13.45
N GLU A 318 41.98 -11.08 -13.72
CA GLU A 318 41.96 -10.02 -12.70
C GLU A 318 40.57 -9.76 -12.09
N ALA A 319 39.50 -9.90 -12.88
CA ALA A 319 38.13 -9.79 -12.40
C ALA A 319 37.75 -11.00 -11.51
N SER A 320 38.18 -12.21 -11.90
CA SER A 320 37.91 -13.45 -11.15
C SER A 320 38.63 -13.49 -9.81
N ASN A 321 39.89 -13.06 -9.75
CA ASN A 321 40.67 -13.01 -8.50
C ASN A 321 40.16 -11.96 -7.49
N ARG A 322 39.35 -10.99 -7.92
CA ARG A 322 38.69 -10.04 -7.01
C ARG A 322 37.44 -10.62 -6.36
N TYR A 323 36.75 -11.56 -7.03
CA TYR A 323 35.56 -12.23 -6.50
C TYR A 323 35.86 -13.20 -5.35
N ASP A 324 37.06 -13.79 -5.28
CA ASP A 324 37.45 -14.72 -4.20
C ASP A 324 37.94 -14.03 -2.92
N LYS A 325 38.00 -12.69 -2.89
CA LYS A 325 38.55 -11.90 -1.77
C LYS A 325 37.54 -11.01 -1.05
N GLU A 326 36.27 -11.02 -1.46
CA GLU A 326 35.15 -10.31 -0.83
C GLU A 326 34.08 -11.29 -0.32
#